data_AF-K9AE84-F1
#
_entry.id   AF-K9AE84-F1
#
_cell.length_a   1.000
_cell.length_b   1.000
_cell.length_c   1.000
_cell.angle_alpha   90.00
_cell.angle_beta   90.00
_cell.angle_gamma   90.00
#
_symmetry.space_group_name_H-M   'P 1'
#
loop_
_entity.id
_entity.type
_entity.pdbx_description
1 polymer ?
#
loop_
_entity_poly.entity_id
_entity_poly.type
_entity_poly.pdbx_seq_one_letter_code
_entity_poly.pdbx_strand_id
1 'polypeptide(L)'
;MENISGNRYIYHYHIFESSTNTFDSKSLNLIPEVLPIIAISDFNSQRKNNYGFITKNHDYLEKEGFYQEIMKYVGRGYLESERNYYNYVAMDSYSDYKSYFLAPIVFEKNNETIYIYLTLKIFSQGIFYIEVTDELDKLNFTDDNFNIIENGEDCRILFPIMENKNIKYIERDIEEGIINTFVDEYHKFIFKAMENIYQKKTVHTYFTLFILDDGILNGKNNIDKSKEIAAAPYFKNLGTHFSNSVKSFDFNHFKFFGNINRIVVNLKSGGKDYTISKKTYKEDKYYYRGINNAFIMSALNYIYIKKSILNFLAETTYNNNPINREWLNFLEKNIIQGYSLKYVPSHDLRKMIDEQFIDSKEFETIQRLHYDNANIQLSKKQEVVETKINLLNLIVFIFTILSIAQIVEIFTDNKKIIAIITSAIFLITIAIIFFVNYIYTKKKRNNIDH
;
A
#
# COMPACT_ATOMS: atom_id res chain seq x y z
N MET A 1 -8.10 -33.06 -5.44
CA MET A 1 -9.10 -31.97 -5.47
C MET A 1 -9.33 -31.58 -6.92
N GLU A 2 -10.55 -31.24 -7.36
CA GLU A 2 -10.71 -30.62 -8.70
C GLU A 2 -10.11 -29.21 -8.69
N ASN A 3 -9.40 -28.80 -9.74
CA ASN A 3 -8.71 -27.51 -9.80
C ASN A 3 -9.69 -26.36 -10.08
N ILE A 4 -9.48 -25.23 -9.40
CA ILE A 4 -10.15 -23.96 -9.71
C ILE A 4 -9.52 -23.43 -10.98
N SER A 5 -10.36 -22.95 -11.91
CA SER A 5 -9.88 -22.43 -13.19
C SER A 5 -9.81 -20.92 -13.18
N GLY A 6 -8.65 -20.32 -13.47
CA GLY A 6 -8.52 -18.86 -13.46
C GLY A 6 -7.12 -18.35 -13.18
N ASN A 7 -7.05 -17.13 -12.66
CA ASN A 7 -5.79 -16.50 -12.25
C ASN A 7 -5.82 -16.10 -10.78
N ARG A 8 -4.68 -16.29 -10.13
CA ARG A 8 -4.39 -15.70 -8.83
C ARG A 8 -3.59 -14.43 -9.01
N TYR A 9 -3.87 -13.46 -8.16
CA TYR A 9 -3.14 -12.21 -8.04
C TYR A 9 -2.84 -11.94 -6.57
N ILE A 10 -1.57 -11.72 -6.23
CA ILE A 10 -1.15 -11.34 -4.89
C ILE A 10 -0.50 -9.97 -4.99
N TYR A 11 -1.12 -8.99 -4.33
CA TYR A 11 -0.64 -7.61 -4.34
C TYR A 11 0.11 -7.30 -3.05
N HIS A 12 1.35 -6.88 -3.19
CA HIS A 12 2.22 -6.48 -2.09
C HIS A 12 2.43 -4.96 -2.15
N TYR A 13 1.66 -4.19 -1.38
CA TYR A 13 1.73 -2.74 -1.31
C TYR A 13 2.81 -2.29 -0.33
N HIS A 14 3.61 -1.31 -0.74
CA HIS A 14 4.77 -0.82 -0.02
C HIS A 14 4.78 0.71 0.02
N ILE A 15 5.14 1.28 1.18
CA ILE A 15 5.23 2.73 1.39
C ILE A 15 6.68 3.09 1.76
N PHE A 16 7.29 4.03 1.05
CA PHE A 16 8.64 4.53 1.35
C PHE A 16 8.66 5.37 2.64
N GLU A 17 9.79 5.46 3.35
CA GLU A 17 9.95 6.18 4.63
C GLU A 17 9.84 7.72 4.53
N SER A 18 9.88 8.27 3.31
CA SER A 18 9.78 9.71 3.07
C SER A 18 9.37 9.97 1.64
N SER A 19 9.05 11.23 1.32
CA SER A 19 8.80 11.64 -0.06
C SER A 19 9.99 11.23 -0.92
N THR A 20 9.77 10.30 -1.85
CA THR A 20 10.63 10.24 -3.02
C THR A 20 10.36 11.55 -3.74
N ASN A 21 11.41 12.32 -4.05
CA ASN A 21 11.24 13.45 -4.96
C ASN A 21 10.58 12.85 -6.22
N THR A 22 9.30 13.20 -6.41
CA THR A 22 8.34 12.59 -7.32
C THR A 22 9.00 12.04 -8.57
N PHE A 23 8.82 10.76 -8.91
CA PHE A 23 9.18 10.21 -10.22
C PHE A 23 10.49 10.78 -10.80
N ASP A 24 11.57 10.87 -10.00
CA ASP A 24 12.82 11.39 -10.53
C ASP A 24 13.21 10.52 -11.72
N SER A 25 13.21 11.13 -12.90
CA SER A 25 13.53 10.48 -14.16
C SER A 25 14.84 9.69 -14.07
N LYS A 26 15.79 10.12 -13.23
CA LYS A 26 17.00 9.35 -12.93
C LYS A 26 16.70 8.00 -12.28
N SER A 27 15.95 7.95 -11.18
CA SER A 27 15.63 6.70 -10.48
C SER A 27 14.85 5.74 -11.37
N LEU A 28 13.92 6.24 -12.17
CA LEU A 28 13.14 5.40 -13.09
C LEU A 28 13.96 4.79 -14.22
N ASN A 29 15.00 5.50 -14.67
CA ASN A 29 15.91 5.02 -15.70
C ASN A 29 16.86 3.93 -15.19
N LEU A 30 17.07 3.84 -13.86
CA LEU A 30 17.88 2.78 -13.24
C LEU A 30 17.11 1.46 -13.10
N ILE A 31 15.78 1.49 -13.05
CA ILE A 31 14.96 0.29 -12.85
C ILE A 31 15.23 -0.77 -13.93
N PRO A 32 15.22 -0.45 -15.25
CA PRO A 32 15.52 -1.42 -16.30
C PRO A 32 17.00 -1.85 -16.35
N GLU A 33 17.90 -1.18 -15.61
CA GLU A 33 19.31 -1.58 -15.52
C GLU A 33 19.53 -2.65 -14.45
N VAL A 34 18.68 -2.69 -13.42
CA VAL A 34 18.84 -3.58 -12.25
C VAL A 34 17.83 -4.72 -12.26
N LEU A 35 16.62 -4.49 -12.79
CA LEU A 35 15.56 -5.49 -12.84
C LEU A 35 15.38 -6.05 -14.27
N PRO A 36 15.05 -7.34 -14.42
CA PRO A 36 14.84 -7.96 -15.73
C PRO A 36 13.48 -7.58 -16.29
N ILE A 37 13.37 -6.38 -16.86
CA ILE A 37 12.11 -5.81 -17.36
C ILE A 37 11.87 -6.20 -18.82
N ILE A 38 10.70 -6.79 -19.11
CA ILE A 38 10.26 -7.14 -20.47
C ILE A 38 9.40 -6.05 -21.11
N ALA A 39 8.53 -5.41 -20.33
CA ALA A 39 7.67 -4.35 -20.87
C ALA A 39 7.44 -3.23 -19.86
N ILE A 40 7.34 -2.01 -20.37
CA ILE A 40 7.17 -0.80 -19.58
C ILE A 40 5.94 -0.05 -20.07
N SER A 41 5.04 0.27 -19.15
CA SER A 41 3.90 1.15 -19.38
C SER A 41 4.09 2.41 -18.54
N ASP A 42 3.92 3.58 -19.15
CA ASP A 42 4.08 4.88 -18.51
C ASP A 42 2.78 5.67 -18.66
N PHE A 43 2.16 5.99 -17.52
CA PHE A 43 0.95 6.78 -17.49
C PHE A 43 1.19 8.14 -16.83
N ASN A 44 0.92 9.20 -17.61
CA ASN A 44 1.01 10.58 -17.18
C ASN A 44 -0.26 11.33 -17.62
N SER A 45 -1.02 11.82 -16.65
CA SER A 45 -2.27 12.55 -16.85
C SER A 45 -2.16 13.81 -17.73
N GLN A 46 -0.96 14.37 -17.91
CA GLN A 46 -0.70 15.61 -18.64
C GLN A 46 -0.07 15.43 -20.04
N ARG A 47 0.38 14.23 -20.43
CA ARG A 47 1.10 14.00 -21.71
C ARG A 47 0.35 13.04 -22.63
N LYS A 48 0.58 13.15 -23.95
CA LYS A 48 0.16 12.12 -24.91
C LYS A 48 0.86 10.80 -24.55
N ASN A 49 0.05 9.80 -24.23
CA ASN A 49 0.46 8.47 -23.76
C ASN A 49 1.44 7.80 -24.71
N ASN A 50 2.50 7.20 -24.16
CA ASN A 50 3.25 6.15 -24.85
C ASN A 50 2.69 4.82 -24.33
N TYR A 51 1.84 4.17 -25.13
CA TYR A 51 1.39 2.83 -24.81
C TYR A 51 2.61 1.91 -24.82
N GLY A 52 2.91 1.31 -23.67
CA GLY A 52 3.64 0.05 -23.53
C GLY A 52 4.76 -0.21 -24.52
N PHE A 53 6.02 0.01 -24.18
CA PHE A 53 7.12 -0.48 -25.01
C PHE A 53 7.70 -1.77 -24.45
N ILE A 54 7.92 -2.73 -25.33
CA ILE A 54 8.67 -3.96 -25.04
C ILE A 54 10.15 -3.60 -25.14
N THR A 55 10.94 -4.02 -24.16
CA THR A 55 12.38 -3.78 -24.16
C THR A 55 13.06 -4.63 -25.23
N LYS A 56 14.33 -4.36 -25.53
CA LYS A 56 15.06 -5.04 -26.63
C LYS A 56 16.01 -6.14 -26.14
N ASN A 57 16.07 -6.38 -24.84
CA ASN A 57 17.10 -7.19 -24.20
C ASN A 57 16.62 -8.62 -23.90
N HIS A 58 16.07 -9.29 -24.93
CA HIS A 58 15.38 -10.58 -24.84
C HIS A 58 16.08 -11.74 -25.53
N ASP A 59 17.30 -11.55 -26.01
CA ASP A 59 18.03 -12.53 -26.83
C ASP A 59 18.17 -13.92 -26.19
N TYR A 60 18.10 -14.03 -24.86
CA TYR A 60 18.14 -15.32 -24.15
C TYR A 60 16.76 -15.94 -23.94
N LEU A 61 15.69 -15.14 -23.86
CA LEU A 61 14.31 -15.66 -23.85
C LEU A 61 13.99 -16.41 -25.15
N GLU A 62 14.53 -15.92 -26.28
CA GLU A 62 14.39 -16.58 -27.58
C GLU A 62 15.12 -17.93 -27.62
N LYS A 63 16.27 -18.06 -26.96
CA LYS A 63 17.08 -19.28 -26.93
C LYS A 63 16.47 -20.39 -26.09
N GLU A 64 15.80 -20.04 -24.98
CA GLU A 64 15.16 -21.03 -24.11
C GLU A 64 13.76 -21.47 -24.63
N GLY A 65 13.26 -20.89 -25.72
CA GLY A 65 11.99 -21.30 -26.35
C GLY A 65 10.71 -20.71 -25.73
N PHE A 66 10.80 -19.98 -24.62
CA PHE A 66 9.64 -19.38 -23.93
C PHE A 66 9.12 -18.09 -24.55
N TYR A 67 9.90 -17.47 -25.45
CA TYR A 67 9.64 -16.13 -25.97
C TYR A 67 8.21 -15.93 -26.50
N GLN A 68 7.70 -16.85 -27.30
CA GLN A 68 6.38 -16.68 -27.92
C GLN A 68 5.24 -16.66 -26.90
N GLU A 69 5.28 -17.54 -25.90
CA GLU A 69 4.23 -17.62 -24.87
C GLU A 69 4.27 -16.41 -23.93
N ILE A 70 5.48 -16.04 -23.48
CA ILE A 70 5.69 -14.85 -22.64
C ILE A 70 5.24 -13.60 -23.39
N MET A 71 5.63 -13.44 -24.66
CA MET A 71 5.28 -12.26 -25.45
C MET A 71 3.78 -12.18 -25.78
N LYS A 72 3.11 -13.34 -25.93
CA LYS A 72 1.65 -13.39 -26.02
C LYS A 72 1.00 -12.88 -24.73
N TYR A 73 1.50 -13.29 -23.57
CA TYR A 73 1.03 -12.75 -22.28
C TYR A 73 1.33 -11.25 -22.15
N VAL A 74 2.54 -10.80 -22.49
CA VAL A 74 2.93 -9.38 -22.45
C VAL A 74 1.97 -8.53 -23.27
N GLY A 75 1.68 -8.94 -24.51
CA GLY A 75 0.78 -8.20 -25.38
C GLY A 75 -0.66 -8.19 -24.88
N ARG A 76 -1.22 -9.37 -24.57
CA ARG A 76 -2.65 -9.55 -24.29
C ARG A 76 -3.02 -9.45 -22.82
N GLY A 77 -2.25 -10.08 -21.95
CA GLY A 77 -2.48 -10.10 -20.51
C GLY A 77 -2.01 -8.83 -19.81
N TYR A 78 -0.86 -8.29 -20.20
CA TYR A 78 -0.27 -7.12 -19.53
C TYR A 78 -0.58 -5.79 -20.23
N LEU A 79 -0.10 -5.56 -21.46
CA LEU A 79 -0.18 -4.26 -22.12
C LEU A 79 -1.62 -3.82 -22.41
N GLU A 80 -2.47 -4.74 -22.85
CA GLU A 80 -3.90 -4.45 -23.03
C GLU A 80 -4.61 -4.24 -21.69
N SER A 81 -4.28 -5.02 -20.65
CA SER A 81 -4.79 -4.77 -19.29
C SER A 81 -4.43 -3.36 -18.82
N GLU A 82 -3.17 -2.95 -18.96
CA GLU A 82 -2.72 -1.60 -18.60
C GLU A 82 -3.44 -0.51 -19.40
N ARG A 83 -3.66 -0.73 -20.70
CA ARG A 83 -4.43 0.19 -21.55
C ARG A 83 -5.89 0.30 -21.08
N ASN A 84 -6.52 -0.82 -20.72
CA ASN A 84 -7.90 -0.83 -20.26
C ASN A 84 -8.02 -0.24 -18.85
N TYR A 85 -7.09 -0.59 -17.97
CA TYR A 85 -6.99 -0.02 -16.63
C TYR A 85 -6.91 1.49 -16.74
N TYR A 86 -6.01 1.99 -17.59
CA TYR A 86 -5.96 3.40 -17.96
C TYR A 86 -7.32 3.92 -18.40
N ASN A 87 -7.99 3.32 -19.39
CA ASN A 87 -9.30 3.82 -19.85
C ASN A 87 -10.34 3.91 -18.72
N TYR A 88 -10.26 3.04 -17.72
CA TYR A 88 -11.15 3.06 -16.56
C TYR A 88 -10.78 4.12 -15.53
N VAL A 89 -9.49 4.48 -15.41
CA VAL A 89 -8.98 5.51 -14.48
C VAL A 89 -8.71 6.87 -15.14
N ALA A 90 -8.77 6.95 -16.47
CA ALA A 90 -8.26 8.06 -17.26
C ALA A 90 -8.93 9.38 -16.85
N MET A 91 -8.07 10.35 -16.52
CA MET A 91 -8.36 11.72 -16.08
C MET A 91 -8.38 11.98 -14.55
N ASP A 92 -7.78 11.11 -13.74
CA ASP A 92 -7.42 11.47 -12.37
C ASP A 92 -5.91 11.74 -12.26
N SER A 93 -5.51 12.96 -11.88
CA SER A 93 -4.10 13.35 -11.68
C SER A 93 -3.43 12.59 -10.52
N TYR A 94 -4.21 11.98 -9.64
CA TYR A 94 -3.71 11.14 -8.55
C TYR A 94 -3.39 9.71 -9.02
N SER A 95 -3.56 9.40 -10.31
CA SER A 95 -3.30 8.06 -10.85
C SER A 95 -2.02 7.96 -11.68
N ASP A 96 -1.16 8.99 -11.72
CA ASP A 96 0.13 8.90 -12.42
C ASP A 96 0.97 7.75 -11.85
N TYR A 97 1.26 6.77 -12.70
CA TYR A 97 2.00 5.56 -12.33
C TYR A 97 2.91 5.10 -13.48
N LYS A 98 3.96 4.36 -13.13
CA LYS A 98 4.73 3.55 -14.08
C LYS A 98 4.64 2.10 -13.70
N SER A 99 4.42 1.26 -14.70
CA SER A 99 4.29 -0.17 -14.55
C SER A 99 5.39 -0.88 -15.32
N TYR A 100 6.00 -1.86 -14.68
CA TYR A 100 7.10 -2.65 -15.19
C TYR A 100 6.71 -4.11 -15.11
N PHE A 101 6.58 -4.77 -16.25
CA PHE A 101 6.39 -6.21 -16.32
C PHE A 101 7.76 -6.88 -16.33
N LEU A 102 8.01 -7.69 -15.32
CA LEU A 102 9.28 -8.39 -15.14
C LEU A 102 9.26 -9.72 -15.89
N ALA A 103 10.45 -10.21 -16.22
CA ALA A 103 10.62 -11.57 -16.70
C ALA A 103 10.06 -12.56 -15.67
N PRO A 104 9.23 -13.53 -16.08
CA PRO A 104 8.61 -14.47 -15.14
C PRO A 104 9.62 -15.48 -14.62
N ILE A 105 9.35 -16.03 -13.44
CA ILE A 105 9.96 -17.30 -13.01
C ILE A 105 9.30 -18.41 -13.83
N VAL A 106 10.10 -19.31 -14.40
CA VAL A 106 9.62 -20.43 -15.21
C VAL A 106 9.87 -21.73 -14.46
N PHE A 107 8.84 -22.55 -14.34
CA PHE A 107 8.91 -23.90 -13.79
C PHE A 107 8.58 -24.88 -14.91
N GLU A 108 9.49 -25.81 -15.19
CA GLU A 108 9.30 -26.87 -16.19
C GLU A 108 9.25 -28.23 -15.49
N LYS A 109 8.17 -28.97 -15.72
CA LYS A 109 7.99 -30.31 -15.15
C LYS A 109 7.12 -31.17 -16.06
N ASN A 110 7.54 -32.40 -16.35
CA ASN A 110 6.74 -33.38 -17.10
C ASN A 110 6.14 -32.82 -18.43
N ASN A 111 6.92 -32.00 -19.16
CA ASN A 111 6.51 -31.27 -20.38
C ASN A 111 5.44 -30.18 -20.19
N GLU A 112 5.14 -29.79 -18.95
CA GLU A 112 4.32 -28.63 -18.63
C GLU A 112 5.20 -27.47 -18.17
N THR A 113 4.87 -26.27 -18.63
CA THR A 113 5.55 -25.03 -18.24
C THR A 113 4.57 -24.13 -17.49
N ILE A 114 4.98 -23.73 -16.30
CA ILE A 114 4.25 -22.84 -15.42
C ILE A 114 5.04 -21.53 -15.32
N TYR A 115 4.33 -20.42 -15.48
CA TYR A 115 4.92 -19.09 -15.37
C TYR A 115 4.33 -18.40 -14.14
N ILE A 116 5.22 -17.85 -13.31
CA ILE A 116 4.83 -16.91 -12.28
C ILE A 116 5.30 -15.53 -12.72
N TYR A 117 4.33 -14.69 -13.03
CA TYR A 117 4.52 -13.34 -13.54
C TYR A 117 4.61 -12.35 -12.39
N LEU A 118 5.49 -11.36 -12.52
CA LEU A 118 5.57 -10.26 -11.57
C LEU A 118 5.45 -8.92 -12.29
N THR A 119 4.63 -8.04 -11.73
CA THR A 119 4.46 -6.67 -12.20
C THR A 119 4.76 -5.70 -11.06
N LEU A 120 5.68 -4.76 -11.29
CA LEU A 120 5.98 -3.67 -10.37
C LEU A 120 5.24 -2.41 -10.84
N LYS A 121 4.34 -1.87 -10.01
CA LYS A 121 3.69 -0.59 -10.27
C LYS A 121 4.11 0.44 -9.23
N ILE A 122 4.65 1.57 -9.69
CA ILE A 122 5.12 2.66 -8.86
C ILE A 122 4.22 3.86 -9.11
N PHE A 123 3.70 4.44 -8.03
CA PHE A 123 2.83 5.60 -8.05
C PHE A 123 3.59 6.85 -7.61
N SER A 124 3.17 7.98 -8.17
CA SER A 124 3.76 9.31 -7.89
C SER A 124 3.78 9.67 -6.39
N GLN A 125 2.88 9.09 -5.59
CA GLN A 125 2.72 9.36 -4.16
C GLN A 125 3.80 8.77 -3.25
N GLY A 126 4.80 8.06 -3.81
CA GLY A 126 5.79 7.35 -2.99
C GLY A 126 5.27 6.01 -2.49
N ILE A 127 4.38 5.39 -3.26
CA ILE A 127 3.80 4.07 -3.02
C ILE A 127 4.13 3.21 -4.21
N PHE A 128 4.47 1.96 -3.99
CA PHE A 128 4.55 0.97 -5.06
C PHE A 128 3.90 -0.32 -4.62
N TYR A 129 3.51 -1.16 -5.58
CA TYR A 129 3.18 -2.54 -5.29
C TYR A 129 3.87 -3.49 -6.24
N ILE A 130 4.06 -4.72 -5.76
CA ILE A 130 4.47 -5.86 -6.55
C ILE A 130 3.25 -6.78 -6.66
N GLU A 131 2.77 -6.98 -7.88
CA GLU A 131 1.74 -7.96 -8.22
C GLU A 131 2.42 -9.27 -8.61
N VAL A 132 2.05 -10.37 -7.97
CA VAL A 132 2.40 -11.73 -8.38
C VAL A 132 1.17 -12.34 -9.04
N THR A 133 1.32 -12.87 -10.25
CA THR A 133 0.23 -13.46 -11.03
C THR A 133 0.59 -14.86 -11.53
N ASP A 134 -0.31 -15.82 -11.29
CA ASP A 134 -0.14 -17.21 -11.71
C ASP A 134 -1.46 -17.82 -12.21
N GLU A 135 -1.35 -18.84 -13.08
CA GLU A 135 -2.51 -19.54 -13.64
C GLU A 135 -2.92 -20.70 -12.72
N LEU A 136 -4.10 -20.59 -12.11
CA LEU A 136 -4.64 -21.61 -11.20
C LEU A 136 -4.88 -22.96 -11.90
N ASP A 137 -5.12 -22.93 -13.21
CA ASP A 137 -5.38 -24.10 -14.06
C ASP A 137 -4.21 -25.12 -14.02
N LYS A 138 -2.98 -24.64 -13.78
CA LYS A 138 -1.74 -25.42 -13.82
C LYS A 138 -1.21 -25.79 -12.44
N LEU A 139 -1.92 -25.43 -11.37
CA LEU A 139 -1.41 -25.50 -9.99
C LEU A 139 -2.25 -26.43 -9.11
N ASN A 140 -1.56 -27.09 -8.18
CA ASN A 140 -2.20 -27.84 -7.09
C ASN A 140 -2.17 -27.01 -5.80
N PHE A 141 -3.31 -26.92 -5.12
CA PHE A 141 -3.46 -26.15 -3.88
C PHE A 141 -3.35 -27.04 -2.66
N THR A 142 -2.86 -26.47 -1.57
CA THR A 142 -2.99 -27.03 -0.21
C THR A 142 -3.99 -26.26 0.62
N ASP A 143 -4.60 -26.99 1.56
CA ASP A 143 -5.69 -26.50 2.43
C ASP A 143 -5.26 -25.30 3.31
N ASP A 144 -3.97 -25.20 3.65
CA ASP A 144 -3.52 -24.32 4.74
C ASP A 144 -3.11 -22.91 4.34
N ASN A 145 -3.02 -22.57 3.04
CA ASN A 145 -2.73 -21.19 2.60
C ASN A 145 -2.79 -20.98 1.08
N PHE A 146 -3.29 -21.94 0.30
CA PHE A 146 -3.11 -21.94 -1.16
C PHE A 146 -1.63 -21.77 -1.54
N ASN A 147 -0.71 -22.35 -0.75
CA ASN A 147 0.69 -22.43 -1.13
C ASN A 147 0.78 -23.29 -2.40
N ILE A 148 1.54 -22.82 -3.38
CA ILE A 148 1.84 -23.65 -4.54
C ILE A 148 2.86 -24.69 -4.08
N ILE A 149 2.45 -25.95 -4.05
CA ILE A 149 3.36 -27.08 -3.90
C ILE A 149 3.48 -27.76 -5.24
N GLU A 150 4.67 -27.71 -5.84
CA GLU A 150 5.07 -28.78 -6.76
C GLU A 150 5.83 -29.83 -5.96
N ASN A 151 5.16 -30.95 -5.68
CA ASN A 151 5.84 -32.15 -5.21
C ASN A 151 6.50 -32.81 -6.43
N GLY A 152 7.81 -32.69 -6.59
CA GLY A 152 8.54 -33.59 -7.47
C GLY A 152 10.04 -33.33 -7.49
N GLU A 153 10.80 -34.41 -7.28
CA GLU A 153 12.05 -34.63 -8.01
C GLU A 153 11.74 -34.43 -9.52
N ASP A 154 12.65 -33.81 -10.28
CA ASP A 154 12.54 -33.46 -11.71
C ASP A 154 11.78 -32.17 -12.10
N CYS A 155 11.79 -31.12 -11.27
CA CYS A 155 11.38 -29.77 -11.69
C CYS A 155 12.61 -28.90 -12.02
N ARG A 156 12.65 -28.33 -13.23
CA ARG A 156 13.64 -27.34 -13.63
C ARG A 156 13.09 -25.94 -13.36
N ILE A 157 13.75 -25.19 -12.48
CA ILE A 157 13.36 -23.83 -12.12
C ILE A 157 14.32 -22.86 -12.77
N LEU A 158 13.79 -21.97 -13.59
CA LEU A 158 14.54 -20.93 -14.26
C LEU A 158 14.20 -19.59 -13.65
N PHE A 159 15.20 -19.01 -13.00
CA PHE A 159 15.11 -17.74 -12.30
C PHE A 159 15.66 -16.60 -13.16
N PRO A 160 14.89 -15.52 -13.39
CA PRO A 160 15.34 -14.41 -14.23
C PRO A 160 16.32 -13.49 -13.49
N ILE A 161 17.42 -13.14 -14.15
CA ILE A 161 18.43 -12.21 -13.65
C ILE A 161 18.81 -11.18 -14.72
N MET A 162 19.35 -10.06 -14.26
CA MET A 162 20.02 -9.09 -15.13
C MET A 162 21.52 -9.36 -15.15
N GLU A 163 22.06 -9.62 -16.34
CA GLU A 163 23.51 -9.76 -16.54
C GLU A 163 23.92 -8.98 -17.81
N ASN A 164 24.89 -8.07 -17.67
CA ASN A 164 25.39 -7.24 -18.77
C ASN A 164 24.27 -6.53 -19.56
N LYS A 165 23.28 -5.98 -18.84
CA LYS A 165 22.07 -5.31 -19.39
C LYS A 165 21.12 -6.23 -20.19
N ASN A 166 21.34 -7.54 -20.18
CA ASN A 166 20.47 -8.54 -20.78
C ASN A 166 19.75 -9.37 -19.73
N ILE A 167 18.51 -9.76 -20.05
CA ILE A 167 17.76 -10.71 -19.25
C ILE A 167 18.31 -12.10 -19.53
N LYS A 168 18.70 -12.82 -18.48
CA LYS A 168 19.11 -14.22 -18.54
C LYS A 168 18.33 -15.05 -17.54
N TYR A 169 18.34 -16.36 -17.76
CA TYR A 169 17.80 -17.34 -16.84
C TYR A 169 18.92 -18.17 -16.25
N ILE A 170 18.91 -18.31 -14.93
CA ILE A 170 19.77 -19.25 -14.21
C ILE A 170 18.90 -20.37 -13.65
N GLU A 171 19.42 -21.58 -13.74
CA GLU A 171 18.77 -22.74 -13.14
C GLU A 171 18.98 -22.74 -11.62
N ARG A 172 17.95 -23.13 -10.88
CA ARG A 172 17.96 -23.22 -9.41
C ARG A 172 17.55 -24.62 -8.97
N ASP A 173 18.34 -25.19 -8.06
CA ASP A 173 18.03 -26.46 -7.42
C ASP A 173 16.96 -26.30 -6.34
N ILE A 174 16.15 -27.34 -6.11
CA ILE A 174 15.14 -27.38 -5.05
C ILE A 174 15.71 -28.17 -3.87
N GLU A 175 16.00 -27.48 -2.75
CA GLU A 175 16.37 -28.17 -1.51
C GLU A 175 15.14 -28.73 -0.76
N GLU A 176 14.00 -28.03 -0.78
CA GLU A 176 12.71 -28.48 -0.22
C GLU A 176 11.51 -27.91 -1.01
N GLY A 177 10.50 -28.75 -1.30
CA GLY A 177 9.45 -28.57 -2.32
C GLY A 177 8.37 -27.51 -2.08
N ILE A 178 8.72 -26.23 -1.98
CA ILE A 178 7.75 -25.12 -1.95
C ILE A 178 8.13 -24.02 -2.95
N ILE A 179 7.32 -23.88 -4.01
CA ILE A 179 7.48 -22.84 -5.05
C ILE A 179 7.48 -21.42 -4.48
N ASN A 180 6.71 -21.19 -3.40
CA ASN A 180 6.63 -19.88 -2.76
C ASN A 180 7.99 -19.34 -2.31
N THR A 181 8.97 -20.20 -1.99
CA THR A 181 10.31 -19.73 -1.60
C THR A 181 10.97 -18.92 -2.72
N PHE A 182 10.83 -19.36 -3.98
CA PHE A 182 11.38 -18.64 -5.14
C PHE A 182 10.61 -17.36 -5.43
N VAL A 183 9.28 -17.38 -5.27
CA VAL A 183 8.44 -16.18 -5.41
C VAL A 183 8.81 -15.14 -4.35
N ASP A 184 8.98 -15.57 -3.10
CA ASP A 184 9.40 -14.71 -1.98
C ASP A 184 10.82 -14.18 -2.18
N GLU A 185 11.74 -15.01 -2.69
CA GLU A 185 13.11 -14.57 -3.04
C GLU A 185 13.05 -13.47 -4.11
N TYR A 186 12.26 -13.67 -5.16
CA TYR A 186 12.17 -12.71 -6.24
C TYR A 186 11.47 -11.42 -5.83
N HIS A 187 10.40 -11.53 -5.05
CA HIS A 187 9.76 -10.38 -4.41
C HIS A 187 10.74 -9.59 -3.55
N LYS A 188 11.52 -10.26 -2.68
CA LYS A 188 12.55 -9.63 -1.83
C LYS A 188 13.64 -8.98 -2.67
N PHE A 189 14.02 -9.57 -3.80
CA PHE A 189 14.98 -8.97 -4.73
C PHE A 189 14.44 -7.66 -5.31
N ILE A 190 13.21 -7.64 -5.83
CA ILE A 190 12.57 -6.44 -6.38
C ILE A 190 12.44 -5.37 -5.29
N PHE A 191 11.94 -5.77 -4.12
CA PHE A 191 11.79 -4.91 -2.95
C PHE A 191 13.12 -4.22 -2.58
N LYS A 192 14.20 -4.98 -2.41
CA LYS A 192 15.53 -4.42 -2.09
C LYS A 192 16.08 -3.53 -3.20
N ALA A 193 15.84 -3.89 -4.46
CA ALA A 193 16.24 -3.04 -5.58
C ALA A 193 15.54 -1.68 -5.54
N MET A 194 14.25 -1.63 -5.16
CA MET A 194 13.54 -0.36 -4.97
C MET A 194 14.13 0.47 -3.84
N GLU A 195 14.41 -0.13 -2.69
CA GLU A 195 15.04 0.62 -1.59
C GLU A 195 16.39 1.21 -1.99
N ASN A 196 17.19 0.46 -2.75
CA ASN A 196 18.49 0.91 -3.24
C ASN A 196 18.39 2.02 -4.29
N ILE A 197 17.50 1.86 -5.28
CA ILE A 197 17.33 2.84 -6.38
C ILE A 197 16.82 4.18 -5.86
N TYR A 198 15.88 4.15 -4.92
CA TYR A 198 15.33 5.37 -4.32
C TYR A 198 16.15 5.87 -3.13
N GLN A 199 17.09 5.07 -2.61
CA GLN A 199 17.86 5.32 -1.38
C GLN A 199 16.94 5.58 -0.18
N LYS A 200 15.80 4.87 -0.13
CA LYS A 200 14.76 5.00 0.90
C LYS A 200 14.35 3.62 1.38
N LYS A 201 14.18 3.47 2.69
CA LYS A 201 13.60 2.25 3.24
C LYS A 201 12.09 2.22 3.01
N THR A 202 11.53 1.03 2.99
CA THR A 202 10.09 0.79 3.05
C THR A 202 9.70 0.62 4.51
N VAL A 203 8.63 1.29 4.94
CA VAL A 203 8.22 1.37 6.34
C VAL A 203 6.96 0.59 6.65
N HIS A 204 6.22 0.19 5.63
CA HIS A 204 5.01 -0.61 5.78
C HIS A 204 4.80 -1.50 4.57
N THR A 205 4.27 -2.70 4.81
CA THR A 205 3.84 -3.60 3.75
C THR A 205 2.45 -4.15 4.07
N TYR A 206 1.55 -4.08 3.08
CA TYR A 206 0.21 -4.64 3.16
C TYR A 206 -0.03 -5.57 1.98
N PHE A 207 -0.72 -6.68 2.23
CA PHE A 207 -0.96 -7.71 1.22
C PHE A 207 -2.45 -7.90 0.96
N THR A 208 -2.79 -8.22 -0.28
CA THR A 208 -4.15 -8.63 -0.65
C THR A 208 -4.12 -9.74 -1.66
N LEU A 209 -4.96 -10.77 -1.43
CA LEU A 209 -5.17 -11.88 -2.35
C LEU A 209 -6.43 -11.62 -3.18
N PHE A 210 -6.27 -11.65 -4.49
CA PHE A 210 -7.34 -11.50 -5.45
C PHE A 210 -7.35 -12.74 -6.36
N ILE A 211 -8.50 -13.40 -6.50
CA ILE A 211 -8.66 -14.53 -7.41
C ILE A 211 -9.75 -14.22 -8.40
N LEU A 212 -9.42 -14.31 -9.68
CA LEU A 212 -10.38 -14.31 -10.76
C LEU A 212 -10.65 -15.77 -11.14
N ASP A 213 -11.68 -16.36 -10.55
CA ASP A 213 -12.20 -17.66 -10.94
C ASP A 213 -13.04 -17.49 -12.20
N ASP A 214 -12.60 -18.14 -13.26
CA ASP A 214 -13.24 -18.03 -14.55
C ASP A 214 -14.58 -18.74 -14.58
N GLY A 215 -14.88 -19.70 -13.69
CA GLY A 215 -16.26 -20.18 -13.46
C GLY A 215 -17.08 -20.66 -14.67
N ILE A 216 -16.53 -20.69 -15.90
CA ILE A 216 -17.26 -20.95 -17.17
C ILE A 216 -17.74 -22.41 -17.26
N LEU A 217 -17.43 -23.22 -16.25
CA LEU A 217 -18.03 -24.51 -15.99
C LEU A 217 -18.82 -24.40 -14.69
N ASN A 218 -20.16 -24.34 -14.81
CA ASN A 218 -21.07 -24.43 -13.67
C ASN A 218 -20.88 -25.76 -12.94
N GLY A 219 -20.17 -25.73 -11.81
CA GLY A 219 -20.18 -26.78 -10.81
C GLY A 219 -20.42 -26.15 -9.44
N LYS A 220 -21.39 -26.67 -8.67
CA LYS A 220 -21.59 -26.25 -7.27
C LYS A 220 -20.28 -26.31 -6.46
N ASN A 221 -19.43 -27.29 -6.76
CA ASN A 221 -18.11 -27.49 -6.16
C ASN A 221 -17.18 -26.26 -6.26
N ASN A 222 -17.26 -25.45 -7.32
CA ASN A 222 -16.38 -24.29 -7.49
C ASN A 222 -16.79 -23.11 -6.58
N ILE A 223 -18.10 -22.95 -6.33
CA ILE A 223 -18.60 -21.90 -5.44
C ILE A 223 -18.22 -22.19 -3.99
N ASP A 224 -18.35 -23.44 -3.56
CA ASP A 224 -18.01 -23.81 -2.18
C ASP A 224 -16.50 -23.66 -1.91
N LYS A 225 -15.66 -24.04 -2.89
CA LYS A 225 -14.20 -23.77 -2.83
C LYS A 225 -13.87 -22.28 -2.85
N SER A 226 -14.57 -21.48 -3.66
CA SER A 226 -14.37 -20.03 -3.69
C SER A 226 -14.67 -19.39 -2.32
N LYS A 227 -15.71 -19.87 -1.63
CA LYS A 227 -16.03 -19.44 -0.26
C LYS A 227 -14.98 -19.89 0.74
N GLU A 228 -14.51 -21.13 0.62
CA GLU A 228 -13.43 -21.66 1.47
C GLU A 228 -12.16 -20.81 1.34
N ILE A 229 -11.75 -20.48 0.10
CA ILE A 229 -10.63 -19.58 -0.13
C ILE A 229 -10.85 -18.24 0.57
N ALA A 230 -11.99 -17.61 0.28
CA ALA A 230 -12.33 -16.29 0.80
C ALA A 230 -12.35 -16.22 2.34
N ALA A 231 -12.60 -17.36 3.01
CA ALA A 231 -12.66 -17.47 4.46
C ALA A 231 -11.36 -17.94 5.13
N ALA A 232 -10.42 -18.56 4.39
CA ALA A 232 -9.24 -19.15 4.99
C ALA A 232 -8.29 -18.10 5.63
N PRO A 233 -7.65 -18.41 6.77
CA PRO A 233 -6.70 -17.51 7.44
C PRO A 233 -5.41 -17.33 6.63
N TYR A 234 -4.61 -16.32 7.00
CA TYR A 234 -3.33 -15.98 6.32
C TYR A 234 -2.09 -16.57 7.02
N PHE A 235 -2.21 -17.01 8.28
CA PHE A 235 -1.08 -17.48 9.09
C PHE A 235 -1.17 -18.98 9.39
N LYS A 236 -0.02 -19.66 9.35
CA LYS A 236 0.17 -21.11 9.57
C LYS A 236 -0.35 -21.63 10.92
N ASN A 237 -0.63 -20.74 11.88
CA ASN A 237 -1.12 -21.10 13.20
C ASN A 237 -2.41 -20.35 13.48
N LEU A 238 -3.53 -20.92 13.05
CA LEU A 238 -4.83 -20.97 13.73
C LEU A 238 -5.84 -21.42 12.68
N GLY A 239 -5.93 -22.74 12.50
CA GLY A 239 -7.07 -23.33 11.85
C GLY A 239 -8.34 -22.99 12.64
N THR A 240 -9.33 -22.47 11.92
CA THR A 240 -10.74 -22.90 12.01
C THR A 240 -11.52 -22.17 10.93
N HIS A 241 -12.08 -22.95 10.00
CA HIS A 241 -13.06 -22.49 9.02
C HIS A 241 -14.23 -21.80 9.72
N PHE A 242 -14.39 -20.50 9.51
CA PHE A 242 -15.64 -19.79 9.80
C PHE A 242 -16.51 -19.77 8.53
N SER A 243 -17.29 -20.84 8.31
CA SER A 243 -18.02 -21.04 7.06
C SER A 243 -19.40 -20.37 6.98
N ASN A 244 -19.83 -19.55 7.95
CA ASN A 244 -21.23 -19.13 8.02
C ASN A 244 -21.55 -17.65 7.69
N SER A 245 -20.57 -16.80 7.37
CA SER A 245 -20.87 -15.40 6.96
C SER A 245 -19.86 -14.78 5.99
N VAL A 246 -19.47 -15.51 4.94
CA VAL A 246 -18.71 -14.90 3.83
C VAL A 246 -19.64 -13.94 3.09
N LYS A 247 -19.35 -12.64 3.17
CA LYS A 247 -20.10 -11.62 2.43
C LYS A 247 -19.97 -11.90 0.93
N SER A 248 -21.06 -11.71 0.21
CA SER A 248 -21.07 -11.86 -1.25
C SER A 248 -22.07 -10.91 -1.89
N PHE A 249 -21.74 -10.39 -3.06
CA PHE A 249 -22.66 -9.60 -3.85
C PHE A 249 -22.41 -9.83 -5.34
N ASP A 250 -23.40 -9.45 -6.14
CA ASP A 250 -23.37 -9.56 -7.59
C ASP A 250 -23.16 -8.18 -8.22
N PHE A 251 -22.34 -8.11 -9.26
CA PHE A 251 -22.16 -6.90 -10.07
C PHE A 251 -21.95 -7.28 -11.53
N ASN A 252 -22.89 -6.90 -12.41
CA ASN A 252 -22.91 -7.35 -13.80
C ASN A 252 -22.76 -8.89 -13.89
N HIS A 253 -21.77 -9.36 -14.64
CA HIS A 253 -21.44 -10.78 -14.81
C HIS A 253 -20.44 -11.31 -13.77
N PHE A 254 -20.12 -10.52 -12.74
CA PHE A 254 -19.24 -10.92 -11.64
C PHE A 254 -20.05 -11.26 -10.40
N LYS A 255 -19.57 -12.25 -9.65
CA LYS A 255 -19.98 -12.53 -8.30
C LYS A 255 -18.78 -12.44 -7.37
N PHE A 256 -18.86 -11.56 -6.39
CA PHE A 256 -17.79 -11.30 -5.45
C PHE A 256 -18.04 -12.06 -4.14
N PHE A 257 -16.97 -12.60 -3.55
CA PHE A 257 -16.98 -13.28 -2.25
C PHE A 257 -15.79 -12.80 -1.41
N GLY A 258 -16.01 -12.64 -0.09
CA GLY A 258 -14.92 -12.45 0.87
C GLY A 258 -14.93 -11.11 1.58
N ASN A 259 -13.75 -10.52 1.71
CA ASN A 259 -13.50 -9.22 2.34
C ASN A 259 -12.36 -8.49 1.62
N ILE A 260 -12.06 -7.26 2.03
CA ILE A 260 -11.07 -6.42 1.34
C ILE A 260 -9.63 -6.98 1.35
N ASN A 261 -9.27 -7.93 2.21
CA ASN A 261 -7.94 -8.56 2.22
C ASN A 261 -7.87 -9.78 1.29
N ARG A 262 -9.02 -10.41 1.04
CA ARG A 262 -9.13 -11.63 0.22
C ARG A 262 -10.46 -11.65 -0.53
N ILE A 263 -10.39 -11.41 -1.83
CA ILE A 263 -11.55 -11.36 -2.72
C ILE A 263 -11.44 -12.48 -3.75
N VAL A 264 -12.50 -13.28 -3.85
CA VAL A 264 -12.70 -14.17 -4.98
C VAL A 264 -13.80 -13.61 -5.86
N VAL A 265 -13.51 -13.50 -7.15
CA VAL A 265 -14.45 -13.04 -8.17
C VAL A 265 -14.70 -14.19 -9.12
N ASN A 266 -15.92 -14.67 -9.11
CA ASN A 266 -16.37 -15.70 -10.03
C ASN A 266 -17.09 -15.04 -11.22
N LEU A 267 -16.71 -15.41 -12.45
CA LEU A 267 -17.46 -15.05 -13.65
C LEU A 267 -18.73 -15.91 -13.72
N LYS A 268 -19.89 -15.28 -13.57
CA LYS A 268 -21.19 -15.95 -13.66
C LYS A 268 -21.30 -16.67 -15.01
N SER A 269 -21.51 -17.99 -15.00
CA SER A 269 -21.52 -18.76 -16.23
C SER A 269 -22.88 -18.74 -16.94
N GLY A 270 -22.86 -18.74 -18.28
CA GLY A 270 -23.93 -19.25 -19.12
C GLY A 270 -25.06 -18.29 -19.54
N GLY A 271 -24.79 -17.43 -20.55
CA GLY A 271 -25.81 -16.89 -21.46
C GLY A 271 -26.49 -15.57 -21.06
N LYS A 272 -26.73 -14.71 -22.08
CA LYS A 272 -27.13 -13.28 -22.08
C LYS A 272 -26.21 -12.29 -21.33
N ASP A 273 -25.72 -12.61 -20.13
CA ASP A 273 -25.08 -11.59 -19.28
C ASP A 273 -23.56 -11.44 -19.49
N TYR A 274 -22.87 -12.54 -19.85
CA TYR A 274 -21.49 -12.51 -20.36
C TYR A 274 -21.56 -12.78 -21.86
N THR A 275 -21.46 -11.74 -22.67
CA THR A 275 -21.76 -11.73 -24.13
C THR A 275 -20.82 -12.59 -24.98
N ILE A 276 -19.86 -13.28 -24.37
CA ILE A 276 -18.76 -13.97 -25.03
C ILE A 276 -18.90 -15.47 -24.83
N SER A 277 -18.76 -16.23 -25.91
CA SER A 277 -18.86 -17.69 -25.82
C SER A 277 -17.69 -18.28 -25.03
N LYS A 278 -17.94 -19.39 -24.33
CA LYS A 278 -16.89 -20.15 -23.62
C LYS A 278 -15.71 -20.52 -24.52
N LYS A 279 -15.99 -20.91 -25.76
CA LYS A 279 -14.96 -21.27 -26.74
C LYS A 279 -14.08 -20.06 -27.05
N THR A 280 -14.71 -18.93 -27.36
CA THR A 280 -14.02 -17.66 -27.64
C THR A 280 -13.20 -17.18 -26.44
N TYR A 281 -13.74 -17.27 -25.22
CA TYR A 281 -12.99 -16.92 -24.01
C TYR A 281 -11.77 -17.81 -23.82
N LYS A 282 -11.90 -19.13 -24.03
CA LYS A 282 -10.77 -20.07 -23.92
C LYS A 282 -9.70 -19.84 -24.99
N GLU A 283 -10.09 -19.48 -26.21
CA GLU A 283 -9.17 -19.21 -27.31
C GLU A 283 -8.28 -17.98 -27.05
N ASP A 284 -8.83 -16.95 -26.41
CA ASP A 284 -8.10 -15.73 -26.04
C ASP A 284 -8.20 -15.39 -24.54
N LYS A 285 -7.90 -16.38 -23.69
CA LYS A 285 -8.06 -16.23 -22.24
C LYS A 285 -7.26 -15.07 -21.66
N TYR A 286 -6.04 -14.81 -22.18
CA TYR A 286 -5.18 -13.73 -21.68
C TYR A 286 -5.81 -12.35 -21.91
N TYR A 287 -6.39 -12.12 -23.09
CA TYR A 287 -7.07 -10.88 -23.43
C TYR A 287 -8.23 -10.60 -22.44
N TYR A 288 -9.14 -11.55 -22.27
CA TYR A 288 -10.33 -11.34 -21.45
C TYR A 288 -10.02 -11.29 -19.95
N ARG A 289 -9.11 -12.15 -19.46
CA ARG A 289 -8.62 -12.09 -18.07
C ARG A 289 -7.96 -10.73 -17.79
N GLY A 290 -7.14 -10.24 -18.73
CA GLY A 290 -6.51 -8.92 -18.64
C GLY A 290 -7.53 -7.79 -18.54
N ILE A 291 -8.57 -7.79 -19.38
CA ILE A 291 -9.66 -6.79 -19.33
C ILE A 291 -10.43 -6.84 -18.00
N ASN A 292 -10.79 -8.03 -17.56
CA ASN A 292 -11.53 -8.22 -16.32
C ASN A 292 -10.71 -7.77 -15.11
N ASN A 293 -9.42 -8.15 -15.06
CA ASN A 293 -8.49 -7.70 -14.04
C ASN A 293 -8.37 -6.17 -14.04
N ALA A 294 -8.14 -5.56 -15.20
CA ALA A 294 -8.07 -4.11 -15.36
C ALA A 294 -9.31 -3.39 -14.82
N PHE A 295 -10.50 -3.91 -15.14
CA PHE A 295 -11.77 -3.35 -14.67
C PHE A 295 -11.89 -3.44 -13.15
N ILE A 296 -11.68 -4.63 -12.58
CA ILE A 296 -11.82 -4.86 -11.14
C ILE A 296 -10.76 -4.08 -10.35
N MET A 297 -9.51 -4.11 -10.80
CA MET A 297 -8.41 -3.40 -10.16
C MET A 297 -8.56 -1.88 -10.24
N SER A 298 -9.23 -1.35 -11.27
CA SER A 298 -9.53 0.10 -11.33
C SER A 298 -10.41 0.55 -10.17
N ALA A 299 -11.32 -0.31 -9.70
CA ALA A 299 -12.13 -0.05 -8.51
C ALA A 299 -11.35 -0.29 -7.21
N LEU A 300 -10.59 -1.39 -7.13
CA LEU A 300 -9.92 -1.84 -5.91
C LEU A 300 -8.65 -1.05 -5.54
N ASN A 301 -7.86 -0.61 -6.52
CA ASN A 301 -6.56 0.03 -6.24
C ASN A 301 -6.68 1.25 -5.31
N TYR A 302 -7.73 2.05 -5.47
CA TYR A 302 -7.99 3.18 -4.57
C TYR A 302 -8.17 2.71 -3.13
N ILE A 303 -8.99 1.68 -2.92
CA ILE A 303 -9.31 1.14 -1.60
C ILE A 303 -8.04 0.59 -0.95
N TYR A 304 -7.25 -0.19 -1.69
CA TYR A 304 -6.02 -0.78 -1.17
C TYR A 304 -4.98 0.27 -0.83
N ILE A 305 -4.73 1.24 -1.71
CA ILE A 305 -3.80 2.34 -1.44
C ILE A 305 -4.26 3.15 -0.21
N LYS A 306 -5.54 3.52 -0.15
CA LYS A 306 -6.12 4.23 0.99
C LYS A 306 -5.92 3.45 2.29
N LYS A 307 -6.23 2.15 2.28
CA LYS A 307 -6.07 1.27 3.44
C LYS A 307 -4.61 1.19 3.88
N SER A 308 -3.68 0.97 2.96
CA SER A 308 -2.25 0.90 3.25
C SER A 308 -1.74 2.19 3.88
N ILE A 309 -2.09 3.35 3.34
CA ILE A 309 -1.64 4.64 3.88
C ILE A 309 -2.29 4.90 5.25
N LEU A 310 -3.58 4.65 5.43
CA LEU A 310 -4.24 4.87 6.72
C LEU A 310 -3.68 3.99 7.84
N ASN A 311 -3.41 2.72 7.56
CA ASN A 311 -2.73 1.82 8.51
C ASN A 311 -1.34 2.35 8.86
N PHE A 312 -0.59 2.78 7.86
CA PHE A 312 0.72 3.38 8.08
C PHE A 312 0.66 4.68 8.92
N LEU A 313 -0.30 5.57 8.64
CA LEU A 313 -0.51 6.79 9.42
C LEU A 313 -0.87 6.49 10.88
N ALA A 314 -1.69 5.47 11.13
CA ALA A 314 -2.00 5.02 12.48
C ALA A 314 -0.74 4.55 13.21
N GLU A 315 0.03 3.64 12.61
CA GLU A 315 1.23 3.04 13.21
C GLU A 315 2.36 4.04 13.45
N THR A 316 2.62 4.93 12.50
CA THR A 316 3.66 5.96 12.62
C THR A 316 3.36 7.00 13.69
N THR A 317 2.09 7.22 14.00
CA THR A 317 1.69 8.12 15.08
C THR A 317 2.06 7.57 16.47
N TYR A 318 2.30 6.26 16.62
CA TYR A 318 2.74 5.63 17.86
C TYR A 318 4.26 5.54 18.04
N ASN A 319 5.03 5.66 16.95
CA ASN A 319 6.49 5.64 17.02
C ASN A 319 7.03 7.06 17.15
N ASN A 320 7.87 7.31 18.17
CA ASN A 320 8.59 8.58 18.38
C ASN A 320 9.59 8.92 17.26
N ASN A 321 9.58 8.21 16.13
CA ASN A 321 10.48 8.48 15.02
C ASN A 321 10.02 9.73 14.26
N PRO A 322 10.94 10.67 13.96
CA PRO A 322 10.61 11.89 13.26
C PRO A 322 10.48 11.60 11.76
N ILE A 323 9.43 10.86 11.38
CA ILE A 323 9.04 10.76 9.98
C ILE A 323 8.58 12.15 9.52
N ASN A 324 9.00 12.56 8.32
CA ASN A 324 8.80 13.92 7.84
C ASN A 324 7.29 14.27 7.81
N ARG A 325 6.88 15.21 8.66
CA ARG A 325 5.49 15.66 8.79
C ARG A 325 4.93 16.25 7.49
N GLU A 326 5.75 16.87 6.66
CA GLU A 326 5.31 17.38 5.35
C GLU A 326 4.91 16.24 4.42
N TRP A 327 5.65 15.13 4.46
CA TRP A 327 5.35 13.95 3.68
C TRP A 327 4.12 13.20 4.21
N LEU A 328 3.95 13.08 5.53
CA LEU A 328 2.73 12.53 6.12
C LEU A 328 1.49 13.36 5.71
N ASN A 329 1.59 14.69 5.80
CA ASN A 329 0.54 15.60 5.35
C ASN A 329 0.27 15.46 3.83
N PHE A 330 1.32 15.21 3.03
CA PHE A 330 1.18 14.95 1.60
C PHE A 330 0.42 13.65 1.34
N LEU A 331 0.76 12.56 2.03
CA LEU A 331 0.02 11.30 1.93
C LEU A 331 -1.45 11.47 2.32
N GLU A 332 -1.71 12.12 3.45
CA GLU A 332 -3.07 12.38 3.95
C GLU A 332 -3.92 13.20 2.97
N LYS A 333 -3.36 14.31 2.44
CA LYS A 333 -4.04 15.13 1.43
C LYS A 333 -4.37 14.35 0.16
N ASN A 334 -3.44 13.53 -0.32
CA ASN A 334 -3.64 12.73 -1.52
C ASN A 334 -4.68 11.61 -1.33
N ILE A 335 -4.76 10.99 -0.14
CA ILE A 335 -5.84 10.04 0.18
C ILE A 335 -7.22 10.70 0.03
N ILE A 336 -7.37 11.91 0.57
CA ILE A 336 -8.63 12.67 0.60
C ILE A 336 -9.04 13.08 -0.81
N GLN A 337 -8.07 13.38 -1.68
CA GLN A 337 -8.34 13.88 -3.03
C GLN A 337 -8.58 12.79 -4.09
N GLY A 338 -8.17 11.54 -3.85
CA GLY A 338 -8.19 10.45 -4.86
C GLY A 338 -9.55 9.80 -5.20
N TYR A 339 -10.68 10.47 -4.98
CA TYR A 339 -12.01 9.82 -5.08
C TYR A 339 -12.62 9.75 -6.50
N SER A 340 -11.98 10.30 -7.53
CA SER A 340 -12.63 10.54 -8.84
C SER A 340 -12.33 9.51 -9.92
N LEU A 341 -12.90 8.30 -9.78
CA LEU A 341 -13.05 7.42 -10.95
C LEU A 341 -14.05 8.05 -11.93
N LYS A 342 -13.64 8.23 -13.19
CA LYS A 342 -14.52 8.79 -14.23
C LYS A 342 -15.37 7.75 -14.92
N TYR A 343 -14.88 6.51 -15.02
CA TYR A 343 -15.67 5.42 -15.58
C TYR A 343 -16.73 4.98 -14.57
N VAL A 344 -17.99 5.34 -14.86
CA VAL A 344 -19.13 5.13 -13.98
C VAL A 344 -19.25 3.67 -13.49
N PRO A 345 -19.11 2.63 -14.34
CA PRO A 345 -19.21 1.26 -13.85
C PRO A 345 -18.11 0.89 -12.83
N SER A 346 -16.88 1.40 -12.99
CA SER A 346 -15.82 1.19 -11.99
C SER A 346 -16.10 1.96 -10.70
N HIS A 347 -16.67 3.17 -10.81
CA HIS A 347 -17.11 3.95 -9.66
C HIS A 347 -18.20 3.21 -8.87
N ASP A 348 -19.20 2.67 -9.55
CA ASP A 348 -20.30 1.93 -8.94
C ASP A 348 -19.79 0.64 -8.29
N LEU A 349 -18.92 -0.10 -8.98
CA LEU A 349 -18.28 -1.29 -8.42
C LEU A 349 -17.52 -0.95 -7.15
N ARG A 350 -16.69 0.12 -7.15
CA ARG A 350 -15.96 0.56 -5.97
C ARG A 350 -16.90 0.86 -4.81
N LYS A 351 -17.99 1.61 -5.06
CA LYS A 351 -18.98 1.94 -4.03
C LYS A 351 -19.60 0.68 -3.42
N MET A 352 -19.95 -0.31 -4.25
CA MET A 352 -20.49 -1.58 -3.76
C MET A 352 -19.46 -2.37 -2.95
N ILE A 353 -18.19 -2.39 -3.36
CA ILE A 353 -17.11 -3.03 -2.58
C ILE A 353 -16.93 -2.32 -1.24
N ASP A 354 -16.92 -0.98 -1.23
CA ASP A 354 -16.82 -0.18 -0.01
C ASP A 354 -17.94 -0.53 0.98
N GLU A 355 -19.19 -0.52 0.51
CA GLU A 355 -20.37 -0.82 1.36
C GLU A 355 -20.39 -2.26 1.87
N GLN A 356 -19.98 -3.22 1.03
CA GLN A 356 -20.08 -4.63 1.37
C GLN A 356 -18.87 -5.13 2.14
N PHE A 357 -17.64 -4.81 1.74
CA PHE A 357 -16.43 -5.49 2.22
C PHE A 357 -15.55 -4.65 3.14
N ILE A 358 -15.78 -3.34 3.26
CA ILE A 358 -15.03 -2.49 4.17
C ILE A 358 -15.80 -2.30 5.48
N ASP A 359 -15.11 -2.46 6.62
CA ASP A 359 -15.66 -2.07 7.91
C ASP A 359 -15.45 -0.57 8.13
N SER A 360 -16.51 0.22 7.97
CA SER A 360 -16.50 1.66 8.27
C SER A 360 -15.97 1.98 9.68
N LYS A 361 -16.16 1.10 10.67
CA LYS A 361 -15.68 1.33 12.04
C LYS A 361 -14.16 1.19 12.15
N GLU A 362 -13.54 0.30 11.37
CA GLU A 362 -12.08 0.16 11.29
C GLU A 362 -11.47 1.48 10.83
N PHE A 363 -12.04 2.07 9.76
CA PHE A 363 -11.59 3.34 9.20
C PHE A 363 -11.84 4.52 10.13
N GLU A 364 -13.01 4.61 10.77
CA GLU A 364 -13.31 5.64 11.77
C GLU A 364 -12.39 5.53 12.99
N THR A 365 -12.07 4.31 13.44
CA THR A 365 -11.15 4.09 14.55
C THR A 365 -9.75 4.57 14.20
N ILE A 366 -9.25 4.21 13.01
CA ILE A 366 -7.94 4.68 12.52
C ILE A 366 -7.89 6.21 12.46
N GLN A 367 -8.92 6.85 11.91
CA GLN A 367 -8.99 8.31 11.84
C GLN A 367 -9.05 8.96 13.22
N ARG A 368 -9.88 8.42 14.11
CA ARG A 368 -10.00 8.93 15.48
C ARG A 368 -8.68 8.81 16.24
N LEU A 369 -7.99 7.67 16.15
CA LEU A 369 -6.68 7.49 16.76
C LEU A 369 -5.66 8.51 16.22
N HIS A 370 -5.69 8.81 14.93
CA HIS A 370 -4.85 9.84 14.34
C HIS A 370 -5.17 11.24 14.91
N TYR A 371 -6.45 11.63 14.96
CA TYR A 371 -6.87 12.95 15.48
C TYR A 371 -6.60 13.13 16.97
N ASP A 372 -6.94 12.14 17.80
CA ASP A 372 -6.70 12.18 19.24
C ASP A 372 -5.20 12.36 19.54
N ASN A 373 -4.34 11.71 18.76
CA ASN A 373 -2.90 11.80 18.93
C ASN A 373 -2.29 13.10 18.36
N ALA A 374 -2.83 13.64 17.26
CA ALA A 374 -2.43 14.96 16.77
C ALA A 374 -2.70 16.05 17.82
N ASN A 375 -3.81 15.92 18.55
CA ASN A 375 -4.15 16.80 19.67
C ASN A 375 -3.17 16.65 20.85
N ILE A 376 -2.72 15.43 21.16
CA ILE A 376 -1.69 15.19 22.19
C ILE A 376 -0.33 15.81 21.79
N GLN A 377 0.06 15.72 20.52
CA GLN A 377 1.27 16.38 20.02
C GLN A 377 1.17 17.92 20.08
N LEU A 378 -0.01 18.47 19.75
CA LEU A 378 -0.28 19.90 19.85
C LEU A 378 -0.24 20.39 21.29
N SER A 379 -0.84 19.66 22.23
CA SER A 379 -0.82 20.04 23.65
C SER A 379 0.60 20.02 24.23
N LYS A 380 1.42 19.02 23.89
CA LYS A 380 2.85 19.01 24.26
C LYS A 380 3.63 20.20 23.69
N LYS A 381 3.35 20.61 22.45
CA LYS A 381 3.98 21.81 21.84
C LYS A 381 3.51 23.09 22.54
N GLN A 382 2.23 23.19 22.87
CA GLN A 382 1.68 24.31 23.63
C GLN A 382 2.33 24.40 25.01
N GLU A 383 2.51 23.29 25.72
CA GLU A 383 3.18 23.25 27.03
C GLU A 383 4.64 23.77 26.95
N VAL A 384 5.39 23.40 25.90
CA VAL A 384 6.75 23.92 25.67
C VAL A 384 6.72 25.43 25.39
N VAL A 385 5.76 25.92 24.61
CA VAL A 385 5.60 27.35 24.33
C VAL A 385 5.21 28.12 25.59
N GLU A 386 4.25 27.62 26.38
CA GLU A 386 3.87 28.19 27.66
C GLU A 386 5.06 28.25 28.62
N THR A 387 5.87 27.19 28.69
CA THR A 387 7.09 27.18 29.51
C THR A 387 8.08 28.26 29.07
N LYS A 388 8.27 28.46 27.75
CA LYS A 388 9.11 29.53 27.21
C LYS A 388 8.56 30.93 27.51
N ILE A 389 7.24 31.12 27.40
CA ILE A 389 6.57 32.38 27.75
C ILE A 389 6.74 32.65 29.25
N ASN A 390 6.56 31.65 30.10
CA ASN A 390 6.75 31.78 31.55
C ASN A 390 8.20 32.14 31.91
N LEU A 391 9.19 31.55 31.23
CA LEU A 391 10.59 31.93 31.38
C LEU A 391 10.84 33.38 30.94
N LEU A 392 10.28 33.81 29.81
CA LEU A 392 10.39 35.18 29.32
C LEU A 392 9.77 36.17 30.33
N ASN A 393 8.58 35.86 30.84
CA ASN A 393 7.89 36.66 31.85
C ASN A 393 8.71 36.76 33.14
N LEU A 394 9.37 35.67 33.57
CA LEU A 394 10.27 35.69 34.72
C LEU A 394 11.48 36.62 34.48
N ILE A 395 12.07 36.58 33.29
CA ILE A 395 13.19 37.45 32.91
C ILE A 395 12.75 38.92 32.91
N VAL A 396 11.61 39.24 32.29
CA VAL A 396 11.03 40.60 32.27
C VAL A 396 10.74 41.08 33.69
N PHE A 397 10.22 40.21 34.55
CA PHE A 397 9.99 40.51 35.96
C PHE A 397 11.28 40.86 36.70
N ILE A 398 12.34 40.06 36.54
CA ILE A 398 13.66 40.34 37.13
C ILE A 398 14.19 41.70 36.64
N PHE A 399 14.13 41.97 35.34
CA PHE A 399 14.55 43.27 34.79
C PHE A 399 13.73 44.44 35.35
N THR A 400 12.41 44.28 35.50
CA THR A 400 11.53 45.32 36.06
C THR A 400 11.93 45.67 37.49
N ILE A 401 12.23 44.66 38.32
CA ILE A 401 12.68 44.86 39.70
C ILE A 401 14.03 45.58 39.75
N LEU A 402 14.96 45.22 38.87
CA LEU A 402 16.26 45.89 38.77
C LEU A 402 16.10 47.34 38.33
N SER A 403 15.20 47.64 37.40
CA SER A 403 14.88 49.02 36.98
C SER A 403 14.21 49.83 38.09
N ILE A 404 13.40 49.22 38.97
CA ILE A 404 12.84 49.90 40.14
C ILE A 404 13.96 50.37 41.08
N ALA A 405 15.02 49.59 41.28
CA ALA A 405 16.16 50.03 42.08
C ALA A 405 16.80 51.31 41.52
N GLN A 406 16.93 51.39 40.18
CA GLN A 406 17.44 52.59 39.50
C GLN A 406 16.51 53.80 39.63
N ILE A 407 15.19 53.60 39.62
CA ILE A 407 14.22 54.68 39.83
C ILE A 407 14.28 55.17 41.28
N VAL A 408 14.39 54.27 42.26
CA VAL A 408 14.47 54.63 43.69
C VAL A 408 15.78 55.37 44.00
N GLU A 409 16.86 55.06 43.29
CA GLU A 409 18.16 55.75 43.38
C GLU A 409 18.04 57.26 43.06
N ILE A 410 17.06 57.68 42.25
CA ILE A 410 16.78 59.11 41.97
C ILE A 410 16.31 59.85 43.23
N PHE A 411 15.65 59.15 44.16
CA PHE A 411 15.03 59.75 45.34
C PHE A 411 15.86 59.60 46.62
N THR A 412 16.87 58.73 46.63
CA THR A 412 17.75 58.55 47.79
C THR A 412 19.08 57.90 47.41
N ASP A 413 20.19 58.44 47.92
CA ASP A 413 21.53 57.85 47.76
C ASP A 413 21.84 56.76 48.81
N ASN A 414 20.90 56.52 49.75
CA ASN A 414 21.12 55.55 50.82
C ASN A 414 20.91 54.11 50.31
N LYS A 415 22.02 53.47 49.95
CA LYS A 415 22.06 52.09 49.43
C LYS A 415 21.30 51.07 50.28
N LYS A 416 21.23 51.25 51.62
CA LYS A 416 20.45 50.36 52.49
C LYS A 416 18.94 50.51 52.27
N ILE A 417 18.47 51.75 52.09
CA ILE A 417 17.05 52.04 51.87
C ILE A 417 16.61 51.54 50.49
N ILE A 418 17.43 51.77 49.46
CA ILE A 418 17.19 51.22 48.11
C ILE A 418 17.05 49.69 48.20
N ALA A 419 18.03 48.99 48.79
CA ALA A 419 18.00 47.54 48.91
C ALA A 419 16.77 47.01 49.66
N ILE A 420 16.33 47.70 50.72
CA ILE A 420 15.12 47.32 51.47
C ILE A 420 13.87 47.47 50.61
N ILE A 421 13.72 48.58 49.89
CA ILE A 421 12.55 48.85 49.04
C ILE A 421 12.48 47.85 47.89
N THR A 422 13.59 47.61 47.18
CA THR A 422 13.60 46.65 46.07
C THR A 422 13.33 45.23 46.56
N SER A 423 13.87 44.85 47.73
CA SER A 423 13.64 43.52 48.34
C SER A 423 12.19 43.34 48.81
N ALA A 424 11.57 44.38 49.37
CA ALA A 424 10.17 44.34 49.79
C ALA A 424 9.23 44.15 48.58
N ILE A 425 9.46 44.88 47.49
CA ILE A 425 8.69 44.74 46.25
C ILE A 425 8.86 43.35 45.63
N PHE A 426 10.10 42.82 45.65
CA PHE A 426 10.39 41.45 45.22
C PHE A 426 9.57 40.41 46.02
N LEU A 427 9.60 40.50 47.34
CA LEU A 427 8.89 39.58 48.24
C LEU A 427 7.37 39.67 48.10
N ILE A 428 6.81 40.88 48.00
CA ILE A 428 5.38 41.09 47.77
C ILE A 428 4.95 40.43 46.46
N THR A 429 5.75 40.58 45.41
CA THR A 429 5.39 40.01 44.12
C THR A 429 5.49 38.49 44.13
N ILE A 430 6.50 37.90 44.79
CA ILE A 430 6.56 36.45 45.02
C ILE A 430 5.33 35.96 45.79
N ALA A 431 4.94 36.67 46.85
CA ALA A 431 3.77 36.31 47.65
C ALA A 431 2.47 36.34 46.82
N ILE A 432 2.31 37.34 45.94
CA ILE A 432 1.17 37.44 45.01
C ILE A 432 1.19 36.27 44.02
N ILE A 433 2.34 35.92 43.43
CA ILE A 433 2.46 34.78 42.51
C ILE A 433 2.05 33.48 43.19
N PHE A 434 2.55 33.21 44.40
CA PHE A 434 2.18 32.03 45.18
C PHE A 434 0.68 32.00 45.52
N PHE A 435 0.12 33.14 45.91
CA PHE A 435 -1.29 33.27 46.23
C PHE A 435 -2.20 33.02 45.01
N VAL A 436 -1.86 33.58 43.86
CA VAL A 436 -2.60 33.38 42.60
C VAL A 436 -2.50 31.92 42.15
N ASN A 437 -1.30 31.31 42.19
CA ASN A 437 -1.14 29.89 41.86
C ASN A 437 -1.93 28.97 42.78
N TYR A 438 -1.96 29.26 44.09
CA TYR A 438 -2.76 28.51 45.06
C TYR A 438 -4.27 28.59 44.77
N ILE A 439 -4.80 29.78 44.45
CA ILE A 439 -6.20 29.96 44.06
C ILE A 439 -6.50 29.18 42.77
N TYR A 440 -5.62 29.25 41.78
CA TYR A 440 -5.82 28.59 40.49
C TYR A 440 -5.82 27.06 40.62
N THR A 441 -4.90 26.48 41.40
CA THR A 441 -4.87 25.04 41.68
C THR A 441 -6.07 24.57 42.49
N LYS A 442 -6.54 25.37 43.46
CA LYS A 442 -7.76 25.08 44.22
C LYS A 442 -9.00 25.07 43.32
N LYS A 443 -9.10 26.01 42.38
CA LYS A 443 -10.23 26.10 41.43
C LYS A 443 -10.23 24.94 40.42
N LYS A 444 -9.05 24.49 39.98
CA LYS A 444 -8.91 23.33 39.07
C LYS A 444 -9.30 22.00 39.75
N ARG A 445 -9.01 21.83 41.04
CA ARG A 445 -9.46 20.66 41.82
C ARG A 445 -10.99 20.60 41.95
N ASN A 446 -11.63 21.74 42.24
CA ASN A 446 -13.09 21.79 42.40
C ASN A 446 -13.89 21.55 41.10
N ASN A 447 -13.26 21.67 39.92
CA ASN A 447 -13.90 21.41 38.61
C ASN A 447 -13.70 19.97 38.10
N ILE A 448 -12.95 19.11 38.80
CA ILE A 448 -12.76 17.70 38.44
C ILE A 448 -13.76 16.79 39.20
N ASP A 449 -14.40 17.31 40.24
CA ASP A 449 -15.40 16.59 41.06
C ASP A 449 -16.87 16.88 40.63
N HIS A 450 -17.08 17.42 39.44
CA HIS A 450 -18.37 17.57 38.75
C HIS A 450 -18.27 17.00 37.34
#